data_AF-A0A926K1J6-F1
#
_entry.id   AF-A0A926K1J6-F1
#
_cell.length_a   1.000
_cell.length_b   1.000
_cell.length_c   1.000
_cell.angle_alpha   90.00
_cell.angle_beta   90.00
_cell.angle_gamma   90.00
#
_symmetry.space_group_name_H-M   'P 1'
#
loop_
_entity.id
_entity.type
_entity.pdbx_description
1 polymer ?
#
loop_
_entity_poly.entity_id
_entity_poly.type
_entity_poly.pdbx_seq_one_letter_code
_entity_poly.pdbx_strand_id
1 'polypeptide(L)' 'MLRIVEVGIALWVVALVITLAVPALHEGGRDWWPWACVAGVLLGGMGWAYVRRGRGNARDAA' A
#
# COMPACT_ATOMS: atom_id res chain seq x y z
N MET A 1 -7.96 12.25 5.41
CA MET A 1 -6.60 11.74 5.11
C MET A 1 -6.43 10.27 5.47
N LEU A 2 -6.68 9.82 6.72
CA LEU A 2 -6.55 8.39 7.08
C LEU A 2 -7.31 7.43 6.13
N ARG A 3 -8.59 7.72 5.86
CA ARG A 3 -9.42 6.91 4.94
C ARG A 3 -8.81 6.71 3.55
N ILE A 4 -8.13 7.73 3.00
CA ILE A 4 -7.49 7.64 1.69
C ILE A 4 -6.29 6.70 1.76
N VAL A 5 -5.48 6.82 2.82
CA VAL A 5 -4.33 5.94 3.05
C VAL A 5 -4.78 4.49 3.27
N GLU A 6 -5.85 4.27 4.04
CA GLU A 6 -6.44 2.95 4.26
C GLU A 6 -6.93 2.31 2.96
N VAL A 7 -7.61 3.07 2.09
CA VAL A 7 -8.03 2.60 0.77
C VAL A 7 -6.83 2.26 -0.11
N GLY A 8 -5.78 3.09 -0.09
CA GLY A 8 -4.54 2.81 -0.82
C GLY A 8 -3.86 1.52 -0.36
N ILE A 9 -3.76 1.31 0.96
CA ILE A 9 -3.23 0.06 1.54
C ILE A 9 -4.10 -1.12 1.12
N ALA A 10 -5.43 -1.00 1.24
CA ALA A 10 -6.36 -2.07 0.88
C ALA A 10 -6.22 -2.46 -0.60
N LEU A 11 -6.09 -1.49 -1.50
CA LEU A 11 -5.83 -1.74 -2.92
C LEU A 11 -4.51 -2.48 -3.15
N TRP A 12 -3.43 -2.12 -2.43
CA TRP A 12 -2.16 -2.83 -2.52
C TRP A 12 -2.24 -4.26 -1.97
N VAL A 13 -3.01 -4.50 -0.91
CA VAL A 13 -3.28 -5.86 -0.40
C VAL A 13 -4.06 -6.68 -1.44
N VAL A 14 -5.10 -6.11 -2.04
CA VAL A 14 -5.85 -6.78 -3.11
C VAL A 14 -4.95 -7.10 -4.31
N ALA A 15 -4.12 -6.14 -4.73
CA ALA A 15 -3.15 -6.36 -5.80
C ALA A 15 -2.13 -7.46 -5.45
N LEU A 16 -1.68 -7.54 -4.18
CA LEU A 16 -0.81 -8.62 -3.70
C LEU A 16 -1.50 -9.99 -3.81
N VAL A 17 -2.77 -10.07 -3.38
CA VAL A 17 -3.56 -11.31 -3.50
C VAL A 17 -3.69 -11.72 -4.96
N ILE A 18 -4.00 -10.79 -5.86
CA ILE A 18 -4.12 -11.07 -7.30
C ILE A 18 -2.78 -11.51 -7.89
N THR A 19 -1.68 -10.82 -7.55
CA THR A 19 -0.36 -11.18 -8.06
C THR A 19 0.10 -12.54 -7.58
N LEU A 20 -0.25 -12.99 -6.38
CA LEU A 20 0.06 -14.34 -5.90
C LEU A 20 -0.92 -15.41 -6.42
N ALA A 21 -2.18 -15.05 -6.66
CA ALA A 21 -3.18 -15.99 -7.18
C ALA A 21 -2.99 -16.30 -8.68
N VAL A 22 -2.28 -15.44 -9.41
CA VAL A 22 -2.04 -15.58 -10.84
C VAL A 22 -0.53 -15.78 -11.10
N PRO A 23 -0.08 -17.03 -11.31
CA PRO A 23 1.35 -17.36 -11.46
C PRO A 23 2.06 -16.57 -12.56
N ALA A 24 1.35 -16.28 -13.66
CA ALA A 24 1.85 -15.49 -14.78
C ALA A 24 2.30 -14.06 -14.39
N LEU A 25 1.82 -13.51 -13.26
CA LEU A 25 2.23 -12.20 -12.76
C LEU A 25 3.47 -12.22 -11.87
N HIS A 26 3.91 -13.37 -11.38
CA HIS A 26 5.01 -13.45 -10.42
C HIS A 26 6.06 -14.53 -10.74
N GLU A 27 6.03 -15.06 -11.96
CA GLU A 27 7.01 -16.01 -12.47
C GLU A 27 7.93 -15.38 -13.53
N GLY A 28 9.19 -15.82 -13.54
CA GLY A 28 10.21 -15.43 -14.50
C GLY A 28 10.69 -13.99 -14.32
N GLY A 29 10.56 -13.16 -15.36
CA GLY A 29 10.98 -11.74 -15.30
C GLY A 29 10.04 -10.84 -14.50
N ARG A 30 8.98 -11.39 -13.91
CA ARG A 30 7.87 -10.63 -13.29
C ARG A 30 7.79 -10.80 -11.77
N ASP A 31 8.72 -11.53 -11.17
CA ASP A 31 8.83 -11.83 -9.74
C ASP A 31 8.92 -10.56 -8.86
N TRP A 32 9.16 -9.39 -9.46
CA TRP A 32 9.18 -8.09 -8.78
C TRP A 32 7.79 -7.55 -8.44
N TRP A 33 6.72 -8.02 -9.08
CA TRP A 33 5.34 -7.55 -8.86
C TRP A 33 4.82 -7.75 -7.42
N PRO A 34 4.98 -8.94 -6.79
CA PRO A 34 4.63 -9.12 -5.39
C PRO A 34 5.40 -8.16 -4.48
N TRP A 35 6.70 -7.95 -4.74
CA TRP A 35 7.53 -7.05 -3.95
C TRP A 35 7.13 -5.59 -4.09
N ALA A 36 6.67 -5.15 -5.27
CA ALA A 36 6.07 -3.83 -5.45
C ALA A 36 4.80 -3.68 -4.59
N CYS A 37 3.95 -4.71 -4.53
CA CYS A 37 2.76 -4.70 -3.69
C CYS A 37 3.10 -4.68 -2.19
N VAL A 38 4.09 -5.47 -1.77
CA VAL A 38 4.62 -5.45 -0.39
C VAL A 38 5.15 -4.05 -0.03
N ALA A 39 5.92 -3.42 -0.91
CA ALA A 39 6.43 -2.07 -0.69
C ALA A 39 5.27 -1.05 -0.56
N GLY A 40 4.23 -1.15 -1.39
CA GLY A 40 3.04 -0.31 -1.31
C GLY A 40 2.29 -0.45 0.02
N VAL A 41 2.12 -1.68 0.53
CA VAL A 41 1.52 -1.95 1.84
C VAL A 41 2.38 -1.38 2.98
N LEU A 42 3.69 -1.61 2.95
CA LEU A 42 4.61 -1.14 4.00
C LEU A 42 4.70 0.39 4.05
N LEU A 43 4.89 1.04 2.89
CA LEU A 43 4.93 2.51 2.79
C LEU A 43 3.58 3.13 3.15
N GLY A 44 2.48 2.53 2.71
CA GLY A 44 1.13 2.93 3.11
C GLY A 44 0.93 2.84 4.62
N GLY A 45 1.32 1.72 5.24
CA GLY A 45 1.24 1.51 6.70
C GLY A 45 2.09 2.50 7.48
N MET A 46 3.30 2.80 7.00
CA MET A 46 4.18 3.82 7.57
C MET A 46 3.57 5.23 7.46
N GLY A 47 2.98 5.57 6.30
CA GLY A 47 2.24 6.82 6.11
C GLY A 47 0.99 6.91 7.00
N TRP A 48 0.25 5.80 7.16
CA TRP A 48 -0.91 5.73 8.05
C TRP A 48 -0.50 5.96 9.50
N ALA A 49 0.56 5.31 9.97
CA ALA A 49 1.11 5.51 11.31
C ALA A 49 1.57 6.97 11.52
N TYR A 50 2.18 7.58 10.49
CA TYR A 50 2.60 8.98 10.50
C TYR A 50 1.41 9.94 10.64
N VAL A 51 0.38 9.79 9.82
CA VAL A 51 -0.82 10.65 9.86
C VAL A 51 -1.64 10.39 11.13
N ARG A 52 -1.77 9.13 11.57
CA ARG A 52 -2.46 8.75 12.82
C ARG A 52 -1.83 9.38 14.04
N ARG A 53 -0.50 9.55 14.07
CA ARG A 53 0.23 10.24 15.15
C ARG A 53 0.04 11.76 15.12
N GLY A 54 -0.83 12.30 14.27
CA GLY A 54 -1.16 13.72 14.20
C GLY A 54 -0.15 14.57 13.44
N ARG A 55 0.92 13.98 12.87
CA ARG A 55 2.01 14.71 12.19
C ARG A 55 1.74 15.03 10.71
N GLY A 56 0.60 14.60 10.19
CA GLY A 56 0.24 14.78 8.78
C GLY A 56 -1.25 15.03 8.57
N ASN A 57 -2.00 15.31 9.63
CA ASN A 57 -3.38 15.76 9.45
C ASN A 57 -3.30 17.24 9.07
N ALA A 58 -3.66 17.60 7.84
CA ALA A 58 -3.78 18.98 7.38
C ALA A 58 -4.92 19.74 8.10
N ARG A 59 -5.03 19.59 9.43
CA ARG A 59 -5.93 20.35 10.29
C ARG A 59 -5.48 21.79 10.46
N ASP A 60 -4.23 22.10 10.15
CA ASP A 60 -3.67 23.46 10.17
C ASP A 60 -3.66 24.15 8.79
N ALA A 61 -4.28 23.57 7.76
CA ALA A 61 -4.36 24.19 6.43
C ALA A 61 -5.64 25.04 6.25
N ALA A 62 -6.06 25.77 7.28
CA ALA A 62 -7.22 26.67 7.27
C ALA A 62 -6.83 28.08 7.70
#